data_AF-A0A7S0BD77-F1
#
_entry.id   AF-A0A7S0BD77-F1
#
_cell.length_a   1.000
_cell.length_b   1.000
_cell.length_c   1.000
_cell.angle_alpha   90.00
_cell.angle_beta   90.00
_cell.angle_gamma   90.00
#
_symmetry.space_group_name_H-M   'P 1'
#
loop_
_entity.id
_entity.type
_entity.pdbx_description
1 polymer ?
#
loop_
_entity_poly.entity_id
_entity_poly.type
_entity_poly.pdbx_seq_one_letter_code
_entity_poly.pdbx_strand_id
1 'polypeptide(L)'
;RLISIEILSVNFNPGGTRFVVGGTDCIAYVYQVLPRSPPRKPEVKHLATLRGHSGFPYKVSFSHFGDKICTGSSDGTARVWSRARCPDGPSSRTPRSKKVTSTWASIVLNVRVATTL
;
A
#
# COMPACT_ATOMS: atom_id res chain seq x y z
N ARG A 1 -9.81 -3.02 28.16
CA ARG A 1 -8.64 -3.69 27.54
C ARG A 1 -8.38 -3.00 26.21
N LEU A 2 -7.34 -2.16 26.12
CA LEU A 2 -6.96 -1.55 24.84
C LEU A 2 -6.49 -2.70 23.93
N ILE A 3 -7.07 -2.81 22.75
CA ILE A 3 -6.62 -3.77 21.75
C ILE A 3 -5.29 -3.23 21.24
N SER A 4 -4.19 -3.90 21.60
CA SER A 4 -2.86 -3.56 21.11
C SER A 4 -2.80 -3.92 19.62
N ILE A 5 -2.53 -2.94 18.78
CA ILE A 5 -2.27 -3.16 17.35
C ILE A 5 -0.76 -3.28 17.20
N GLU A 6 -0.30 -4.42 16.68
CA GLU A 6 1.12 -4.67 16.47
C GLU A 6 1.45 -4.52 14.99
N ILE A 7 2.66 -4.05 14.73
CA ILE A 7 3.20 -3.97 13.37
C ILE A 7 3.91 -5.29 13.07
N LEU A 8 3.45 -6.00 12.06
CA LEU A 8 4.00 -7.30 11.66
C LEU A 8 5.06 -7.18 10.57
N SER A 9 4.96 -6.14 9.72
CA SER A 9 5.85 -5.95 8.59
C SER A 9 5.86 -4.50 8.13
N VAL A 10 7.04 -4.00 7.73
CA VAL A 10 7.24 -2.68 7.13
C VAL A 10 8.19 -2.79 5.95
N ASN A 11 7.95 -2.03 4.87
CA ASN A 11 8.84 -2.00 3.71
C ASN A 11 8.80 -0.64 2.99
N PHE A 12 9.96 -0.11 2.61
CA PHE A 12 10.07 1.06 1.74
C PHE A 12 9.89 0.68 0.28
N ASN A 13 9.41 1.62 -0.53
CA ASN A 13 9.57 1.47 -1.98
C ASN A 13 11.05 1.71 -2.34
N PRO A 14 11.53 1.22 -3.49
CA PRO A 14 12.94 1.36 -3.86
C PRO A 14 13.46 2.79 -3.94
N GLY A 15 12.58 3.76 -4.25
CA GLY A 15 12.92 5.18 -4.26
C GLY A 15 12.89 5.88 -2.88
N GLY A 16 12.57 5.18 -1.79
CA GLY A 16 12.55 5.73 -0.43
C GLY A 16 11.48 6.80 -0.13
N THR A 17 10.63 7.12 -1.11
CA THR A 17 9.60 8.17 -0.99
C THR A 17 8.31 7.68 -0.33
N ARG A 18 8.14 6.36 -0.22
CA ARG A 18 6.94 5.73 0.35
C ARG A 18 7.32 4.50 1.14
N PHE A 19 6.47 4.14 2.08
CA PHE A 19 6.56 2.87 2.78
C PHE A 19 5.18 2.29 3.03
N VAL A 20 5.14 0.98 3.23
CA VAL A 20 3.94 0.20 3.54
C VAL A 20 4.14 -0.48 4.88
N VAL A 21 3.08 -0.54 5.68
CA VAL A 21 3.05 -1.16 7.00
C VAL A 21 1.88 -2.12 7.07
N GLY A 22 2.10 -3.37 7.49
CA GLY A 22 1.04 -4.34 7.79
C GLY A 22 0.87 -4.52 9.30
N GLY A 23 -0.37 -4.48 9.78
CA GLY A 23 -0.71 -4.59 11.21
C GLY A 23 -1.57 -5.80 11.55
N THR A 24 -1.72 -6.09 12.85
CA THR A 24 -2.67 -7.10 13.37
C THR A 24 -4.14 -6.72 13.20
N ASP A 25 -4.44 -5.55 12.65
CA ASP A 25 -5.77 -5.11 12.26
C ASP A 25 -6.22 -5.65 10.88
N CYS A 26 -5.46 -6.61 10.33
CA CYS A 26 -5.67 -7.23 9.01
C CYS A 26 -5.55 -6.25 7.83
N ILE A 27 -4.97 -5.07 8.07
CA ILE A 27 -4.87 -3.99 7.09
C ILE A 27 -3.41 -3.70 6.79
N ALA A 28 -3.14 -3.30 5.54
CA ALA A 28 -1.88 -2.65 5.20
C ALA A 28 -2.09 -1.16 4.89
N TYR A 29 -1.20 -0.31 5.39
CA TYR A 29 -1.24 1.13 5.26
C TYR A 29 -0.08 1.61 4.41
N VAL A 30 -0.34 2.52 3.47
CA VAL A 30 0.67 3.11 2.59
C VAL A 30 0.86 4.56 2.96
N TYR A 31 2.11 4.97 3.15
CA TYR A 31 2.50 6.33 3.51
C TYR A 31 3.47 6.91 2.49
N GLN A 32 3.44 8.23 2.34
CA GLN A 32 4.46 9.01 1.65
C GLN A 32 5.31 9.75 2.67
N VAL A 33 6.62 9.72 2.50
CA VAL A 33 7.56 10.58 3.22
C VAL A 33 7.60 11.92 2.50
N LEU A 34 7.30 13.00 3.21
CA LEU A 34 7.31 14.33 2.63
C LEU A 34 8.75 14.85 2.51
N PRO A 35 9.09 15.59 1.43
CA PRO A 35 10.41 16.20 1.27
C PRO A 35 10.79 17.04 2.49
N ARG A 36 12.05 16.91 2.91
CA ARG A 36 12.60 17.58 4.09
C ARG A 36 12.58 19.10 3.89
N SER A 37 11.88 19.82 4.76
CA SER A 37 12.19 21.22 5.05
C SER A 37 13.08 21.24 6.30
N PRO A 38 14.36 21.68 6.23
CA PRO A 38 15.18 21.79 7.43
C PRO A 38 14.55 22.77 8.43
N PRO A 39 14.58 22.53 9.78
CA PRO A 39 15.17 21.43 10.54
C PRO A 39 14.12 20.68 11.42
N ARG A 40 13.18 19.93 10.82
CA ARG A 40 12.12 19.21 11.59
C ARG A 40 12.03 17.70 11.33
N LYS A 41 11.39 17.02 12.30
CA LYS A 41 10.97 15.61 12.32
C LYS A 41 10.40 15.18 10.95
N PRO A 42 10.67 13.96 10.46
CA PRO A 42 10.10 13.49 9.20
C PRO A 42 8.57 13.48 9.28
N GLU A 43 7.92 14.16 8.34
CA GLU A 43 6.47 14.15 8.19
C GLU A 43 6.05 13.08 7.18
N VAL A 44 4.97 12.39 7.50
CA VAL A 44 4.40 11.34 6.67
C VAL A 44 2.96 11.66 6.34
N LYS A 45 2.56 11.39 5.09
CA LYS A 45 1.19 11.51 4.63
C LYS A 45 0.61 10.13 4.35
N HIS A 46 -0.50 9.79 5.00
CA HIS A 46 -1.24 8.58 4.66
C HIS A 46 -1.80 8.67 3.23
N LEU A 47 -1.47 7.69 2.39
CA LEU A 47 -1.90 7.62 0.99
C LEU A 47 -3.07 6.66 0.79
N ALA A 48 -3.04 5.49 1.44
CA ALA A 48 -4.07 4.47 1.25
C ALA A 48 -4.12 3.44 2.36
N THR A 49 -5.31 2.87 2.50
CA THR A 49 -5.64 1.74 3.36
C THR A 49 -6.01 0.55 2.49
N LEU A 50 -5.17 -0.49 2.51
CA LEU A 50 -5.33 -1.71 1.73
C LEU A 50 -6.20 -2.70 2.51
N ARG A 51 -7.51 -2.56 2.37
CA ARG A 51 -8.51 -3.40 3.04
C ARG A 51 -8.86 -4.62 2.19
N GLY A 52 -8.96 -5.78 2.82
CA GLY A 52 -9.52 -6.97 2.17
C GLY A 52 -9.01 -8.30 2.71
N HIS A 53 -7.90 -8.33 3.44
CA HIS A 53 -7.50 -9.53 4.16
C HIS A 53 -8.45 -9.79 5.34
N SER A 54 -8.83 -11.05 5.53
CA SER A 54 -9.59 -11.49 6.72
C SER A 54 -8.68 -12.00 7.84
N GLY A 55 -7.37 -12.04 7.58
CA GLY A 55 -6.34 -12.45 8.52
C GLY A 55 -5.14 -11.50 8.53
N PHE A 56 -4.18 -11.77 9.41
CA PHE A 56 -3.05 -10.90 9.64
C PHE A 56 -2.08 -10.91 8.45
N PRO A 57 -1.73 -9.75 7.85
CA PRO A 57 -0.70 -9.66 6.83
C PRO A 57 0.69 -9.82 7.46
N TYR A 58 1.25 -11.03 7.42
CA TYR A 58 2.60 -11.30 7.94
C TYR A 58 3.72 -10.67 7.12
N LYS A 59 3.45 -10.36 5.85
CA LYS A 59 4.45 -9.81 4.92
C LYS A 59 3.81 -8.78 4.02
N VAL A 60 4.47 -7.63 3.90
CA VAL A 60 4.16 -6.59 2.94
C VAL A 60 5.42 -6.24 2.14
N SER A 61 5.30 -6.04 0.83
CA SER A 61 6.45 -5.70 -0.01
C SER A 61 6.06 -4.82 -1.18
N PHE A 62 6.89 -3.83 -1.49
CA PHE A 62 6.80 -3.11 -2.75
C PHE A 62 7.38 -3.94 -3.89
N SER A 63 6.78 -3.81 -5.06
CA SER A 63 7.42 -4.18 -6.33
C SER A 63 8.69 -3.35 -6.56
N HIS A 64 9.57 -3.88 -7.41
CA HIS A 64 10.81 -3.20 -7.79
C HIS A 64 10.60 -1.80 -8.38
N PHE A 65 9.50 -1.59 -9.12
CA PHE A 65 9.16 -0.28 -9.67
C PHE A 65 8.34 0.61 -8.71
N GLY A 66 7.94 0.09 -7.54
CA GLY A 66 7.18 0.81 -6.53
C GLY A 66 5.74 1.17 -6.95
N ASP A 67 5.23 0.60 -8.04
CA ASP A 67 3.87 0.83 -8.54
C ASP A 67 2.85 -0.20 -8.01
N LYS A 68 3.34 -1.35 -7.55
CA LYS A 68 2.55 -2.40 -6.89
C LYS A 68 3.06 -2.72 -5.49
N ILE A 69 2.14 -3.24 -4.69
CA ILE A 69 2.40 -3.81 -3.37
C ILE A 69 1.88 -5.25 -3.36
N CYS A 70 2.62 -6.18 -2.76
CA CYS A 70 2.14 -7.52 -2.47
C CYS A 70 1.98 -7.67 -0.95
N THR A 71 0.88 -8.29 -0.53
CA THR A 71 0.62 -8.64 0.86
C THR A 71 0.30 -10.13 0.97
N GLY A 72 0.93 -10.82 1.92
CA GLY A 72 0.66 -12.22 2.24
C GLY A 72 0.08 -12.34 3.64
N SER A 73 -1.03 -13.07 3.79
CA SER A 73 -1.82 -13.11 5.01
C SER A 73 -2.05 -14.53 5.55
N SER A 74 -2.36 -14.60 6.85
CA SER A 74 -2.86 -15.82 7.51
C SER A 74 -4.21 -16.31 6.98
N ASP A 75 -4.90 -15.52 6.16
CA ASP A 75 -6.14 -15.94 5.48
C ASP A 75 -5.92 -16.91 4.30
N GLY A 76 -4.68 -17.34 4.08
CA GLY A 76 -4.31 -18.28 3.02
C GLY A 76 -4.26 -17.62 1.64
N THR A 77 -4.33 -16.28 1.56
CA THR A 77 -4.24 -15.54 0.31
C THR A 77 -3.05 -14.59 0.28
N ALA A 78 -2.49 -14.41 -0.91
CA ALA A 78 -1.70 -13.23 -1.24
C ALA A 78 -2.50 -12.30 -2.14
N ARG A 79 -2.37 -10.99 -1.93
CA ARG A 79 -3.02 -9.95 -2.72
C ARG A 79 -2.00 -9.00 -3.31
N VAL A 80 -2.21 -8.64 -4.57
CA VAL A 80 -1.46 -7.58 -5.26
C VAL A 80 -2.32 -6.33 -5.35
N TRP A 81 -1.74 -5.19 -4.99
CA TRP A 81 -2.38 -3.89 -5.00
C TRP A 81 -1.68 -3.01 -6.02
N SER A 82 -2.44 -2.28 -6.83
CA SER A 82 -1.89 -1.38 -7.82
C SER A 82 -2.44 0.03 -7.63
N ARG A 83 -1.67 1.02 -8.04
CA ARG A 83 -2.18 2.39 -8.11
C ARG A 83 -3.20 2.47 -9.25
N ALA A 84 -4.38 3.00 -8.99
CA ALA A 84 -5.23 3.42 -10.10
C ALA A 84 -4.48 4.54 -10.84
N ARG A 85 -4.03 4.25 -12.06
CA ARG A 85 -3.71 5.32 -12.99
C ARG A 85 -5.06 5.85 -13.47
N CYS A 86 -5.27 7.16 -13.37
CA CYS A 86 -6.33 7.78 -14.16
C CYS A 86 -6.11 7.35 -15.62
N PRO A 87 -7.16 6.99 -16.38
CA PRO A 87 -7.03 6.61 -17.79
C PRO A 87 -6.41 7.69 -18.69
N ASP A 88 -6.20 8.90 -18.20
CA ASP A 88 -5.74 10.04 -18.99
C ASP A 88 -4.20 10.09 -19.05
N GLY A 89 -3.65 9.47 -20.08
CA GLY A 89 -2.27 9.69 -20.54
C GLY A 89 -2.09 11.07 -21.19
N PRO A 90 -0.86 11.47 -21.57
CA PRO A 90 -0.47 12.85 -21.91
C PRO A 90 -1.03 13.42 -23.24
N SER A 91 -2.11 12.87 -23.82
CA SER A 91 -2.67 13.33 -25.10
C SER A 91 -3.93 14.20 -25.00
N SER A 92 -4.46 14.53 -23.81
CA SER A 92 -5.63 15.40 -23.70
C SER A 92 -5.27 16.84 -23.29
N ARG A 93 -5.43 17.78 -24.24
CA ARG A 93 -5.38 19.23 -24.01
C ARG A 93 -6.50 19.64 -23.04
N THR A 94 -6.12 19.93 -21.79
CA THR A 94 -6.56 20.94 -20.78
C THR A 94 -8.01 21.53 -20.80
N PRO A 95 -8.58 22.10 -19.70
CA PRO A 95 -7.95 22.53 -18.43
C PRO A 95 -8.74 22.17 -17.13
N ARG A 96 -8.17 22.60 -16.00
CA ARG A 96 -8.79 22.84 -14.67
C ARG A 96 -8.61 21.74 -13.62
N SER A 97 -7.63 22.01 -12.75
CA SER A 97 -7.52 21.61 -11.34
C SER A 97 -8.64 20.70 -10.82
N LYS A 98 -8.39 19.39 -10.84
CA LYS A 98 -8.94 18.48 -9.83
C LYS A 98 -7.74 17.97 -9.04
N LYS A 99 -7.76 18.13 -7.72
CA LYS A 99 -6.78 17.48 -6.84
C LYS A 99 -6.86 15.98 -7.11
N VAL A 100 -5.91 15.45 -7.87
CA VAL A 100 -5.82 14.02 -8.17
C VAL A 100 -5.38 13.33 -6.87
N THR A 101 -6.34 12.89 -6.07
CA THR A 101 -6.07 11.97 -4.97
C THR A 101 -5.82 10.59 -5.57
N SER A 102 -4.54 10.23 -5.69
CA SER A 102 -4.07 8.90 -6.11
C SER A 102 -4.70 7.82 -5.24
N THR A 103 -5.82 7.25 -5.68
CA THR A 103 -6.48 6.12 -5.00
C THR A 103 -5.80 4.82 -5.42
N TRP A 104 -5.52 3.97 -4.44
CA TRP A 104 -5.07 2.60 -4.70
C TRP A 104 -6.31 1.75 -4.97
N ALA A 105 -6.33 1.06 -6.11
CA ALA A 105 -7.42 0.17 -6.49
C ALA A 105 -6.92 -1.26 -6.47
N SER A 106 -7.70 -2.15 -5.86
CA SER A 106 -7.41 -3.57 -5.80
C SER A 106 -7.63 -4.18 -7.18
N ILE A 107 -6.57 -4.43 -7.94
CA ILE A 107 -6.61 -5.42 -9.03
C ILE A 107 -6.10 -6.70 -8.41
N VAL A 108 -7.05 -7.50 -7.92
CA VAL A 108 -6.76 -8.65 -7.07
C VAL A 108 -6.38 -9.84 -7.93
N LEU A 109 -5.09 -10.17 -7.96
CA LEU A 109 -4.67 -11.56 -8.18
C LEU A 109 -4.65 -12.22 -6.80
N ASN A 110 -5.60 -13.14 -6.55
CA ASN A 110 -5.59 -13.98 -5.36
C ASN A 110 -4.76 -15.22 -5.67
N VAL A 111 -3.57 -15.33 -5.10
CA VAL A 111 -2.81 -16.58 -5.12
C VAL A 111 -3.17 -17.34 -3.85
N ARG A 112 -3.72 -18.55 -4.01
CA ARG A 112 -3.97 -19.49 -2.91
C ARG A 112 -2.98 -20.63 -3.02
N VAL A 113 -2.30 -20.93 -1.92
CA VAL A 113 -1.56 -22.19 -1.79
C VAL A 113 -2.56 -23.21 -1.24
N ALA A 114 -3.02 -24.13 -2.08
CA ALA A 114 -3.80 -25.26 -1.61
C ALA A 114 -2.84 -26.30 -1.04
N THR A 115 -3.00 -26.65 0.24
CA THR A 115 -2.45 -27.90 0.76
C THR A 115 -3.31 -29.04 0.24
N THR A 116 -2.81 -29.77 -0.75
CA THR A 116 -3.32 -31.12 -1.04
C THR A 116 -2.87 -32.01 0.11
N LEU A 117 -3.82 -32.64 0.81
CA LEU A 117 -3.53 -33.72 1.77
C LEU A 117 -3.01 -34.96 1.04
#